data_AF-A0A392NT97-F1
#
_entry.id   AF-A0A392NT97-F1
#
_cell.length_a   1.000
_cell.length_b   1.000
_cell.length_c   1.000
_cell.angle_alpha   90.00
_cell.angle_beta   90.00
_cell.angle_gamma   90.00
#
_symmetry.space_group_name_H-M   'P 1'
#
loop_
_entity.id
_entity.type
_entity.pdbx_description
1 polymer ?
#
loop_
_entity_poly.entity_id
_entity_poly.type
_entity_poly.pdbx_seq_one_letter_code
_entity_poly.pdbx_strand_id
1 'polypeptide(L)'
;AKRLRATPGVKLVEKDRGVKLMTTYTPDFLKLPQGVWAQEGGGEKNAGDGVVIGVIDSGINPLHPSFGSQLFTSNVSHFSGACMTGPHFPPGSCNGKIISAKYFSSGAQASATFNASVDILSPYDADGHGSHVSSIAAGNADVPVIVNGFCYGRASGMAPRARIAVYKAIYPSVGTLADVVAAIDQVSFHSVLTLIIFIKQLK
;
A
#
# COMPACT_ATOMS: atom_id res chain seq x y z
N ALA A 1 -18.94 -24.36 23.06
CA ALA A 1 -18.08 -25.42 22.48
C ALA A 1 -18.68 -26.83 22.59
N LYS A 2 -18.79 -27.45 23.78
CA LYS A 2 -19.30 -28.84 23.93
C LYS A 2 -20.74 -29.05 23.39
N ARG A 3 -21.66 -28.10 23.66
CA ARG A 3 -23.03 -28.15 23.09
C ARG A 3 -23.06 -28.05 21.56
N LEU A 4 -22.25 -27.16 20.97
CA LEU A 4 -22.16 -26.97 19.51
C LEU A 4 -21.54 -28.17 18.78
N ARG A 5 -20.59 -28.89 19.40
CA ARG A 5 -20.01 -30.13 18.85
C ARG A 5 -21.03 -31.27 18.76
N ALA A 6 -22.05 -31.27 19.61
CA ALA A 6 -23.06 -32.32 19.66
C ALA A 6 -24.26 -32.04 18.72
N THR A 7 -24.28 -30.90 18.04
CA THR A 7 -25.37 -30.55 17.12
C THR A 7 -25.25 -31.34 15.81
N PRO A 8 -26.31 -32.04 15.37
CA PRO A 8 -26.33 -32.71 14.07
C PRO A 8 -26.00 -31.73 12.93
N GLY A 9 -25.05 -32.10 12.08
CA GLY A 9 -24.57 -31.26 10.96
C GLY A 9 -23.26 -30.50 11.22
N VAL A 10 -22.76 -30.47 12.45
CA VAL A 10 -21.47 -29.82 12.77
C VAL A 10 -20.31 -30.82 12.65
N LYS A 11 -19.45 -30.63 11.64
CA LYS A 11 -18.31 -31.52 11.34
C LYS A 11 -17.08 -31.29 12.22
N LEU A 12 -16.81 -30.05 12.62
CA LEU A 12 -15.67 -29.67 13.45
C LEU A 12 -16.01 -28.41 14.25
N VAL A 13 -15.54 -28.36 15.51
CA VAL A 13 -15.54 -27.12 16.30
C VAL A 13 -14.14 -26.94 16.85
N GLU A 14 -13.43 -25.94 16.34
CA GLU A 14 -12.17 -25.48 16.91
C GLU A 14 -12.39 -24.30 17.85
N LYS A 15 -11.51 -24.21 18.86
CA LYS A 15 -11.49 -23.06 19.74
C LYS A 15 -10.88 -21.91 18.95
N ASP A 16 -11.62 -20.81 18.83
CA ASP A 16 -11.07 -19.57 18.31
C ASP A 16 -9.85 -19.14 19.17
N ARG A 17 -8.71 -18.93 18.51
CA ARG A 17 -7.47 -18.53 19.16
C ARG A 17 -7.12 -17.14 18.64
N GLY A 18 -6.76 -16.25 19.56
CA GLY A 18 -6.18 -14.97 19.18
C GLY A 18 -4.92 -15.20 18.34
N VAL A 19 -4.94 -14.70 17.10
CA VAL A 19 -3.78 -14.70 16.22
C VAL A 19 -2.97 -13.44 16.47
N LYS A 20 -1.64 -13.54 16.45
CA LYS A 20 -0.77 -12.37 16.48
C LYS A 20 -0.59 -11.88 15.05
N LEU A 21 -1.02 -10.66 14.77
CA LEU A 21 -0.78 -10.02 13.48
C LEU A 21 0.73 -9.79 13.33
N MET A 22 1.35 -10.47 12.37
CA MET A 22 2.75 -10.24 12.00
C MET A 22 2.83 -10.08 10.48
N THR A 23 3.08 -8.86 10.02
CA THR A 23 3.31 -8.56 8.60
C THR A 23 4.76 -8.82 8.19
N THR A 24 5.67 -9.02 9.14
CA THR A 24 7.09 -9.35 8.91
C THR A 24 7.32 -10.77 8.39
N TYR A 25 6.35 -11.68 8.57
CA TYR A 25 6.52 -13.10 8.24
C TYR A 25 5.71 -13.54 7.02
N THR A 26 4.80 -12.71 6.50
CA THR A 26 3.89 -13.12 5.42
C THR A 26 4.61 -13.62 4.16
N PRO A 27 5.67 -12.96 3.65
CA PRO A 27 6.39 -13.47 2.47
C PRO A 27 7.03 -14.84 2.70
N ASP A 28 7.62 -15.07 3.88
CA ASP A 28 8.22 -16.35 4.26
C ASP A 28 7.17 -17.44 4.46
N PHE A 29 6.05 -17.09 5.11
CA PHE A 29 4.91 -17.99 5.30
C PHE A 29 4.37 -18.50 3.97
N LEU A 30 4.28 -17.62 2.97
CA LEU A 30 3.89 -17.95 1.60
C LEU A 30 5.04 -18.54 0.77
N LYS A 31 6.24 -18.69 1.35
CA LYS A 31 7.45 -19.21 0.71
C LYS A 31 7.82 -18.44 -0.56
N LEU A 32 7.56 -17.13 -0.61
CA LEU A 32 7.87 -16.30 -1.78
C LEU A 32 9.37 -16.28 -2.09
N PRO A 33 10.30 -16.15 -1.11
CA PRO A 33 11.73 -16.10 -1.39
C PRO A 33 12.27 -17.35 -2.07
N GLN A 34 11.77 -18.54 -1.69
CA GLN A 34 12.17 -19.82 -2.29
C GLN A 34 11.28 -20.24 -3.48
N GLY A 35 10.12 -19.61 -3.61
CA GLY A 35 9.12 -19.84 -4.65
C GLY A 35 9.21 -18.79 -5.75
N VAL A 36 8.12 -18.06 -5.96
CA VAL A 36 7.95 -17.19 -7.13
C VAL A 36 9.03 -16.11 -7.27
N TRP A 37 9.61 -15.60 -6.18
CA TRP A 37 10.71 -14.64 -6.29
C TRP A 37 11.93 -15.28 -6.92
N ALA A 38 12.34 -16.46 -6.45
CA ALA A 38 13.50 -17.17 -7.00
C ALA A 38 13.25 -17.74 -8.41
N GLN A 39 12.05 -18.25 -8.66
CA GLN A 39 11.72 -18.98 -9.90
C GLN A 39 11.40 -18.04 -11.07
N GLU A 40 10.61 -17.00 -10.81
CA GLU A 40 10.05 -16.12 -11.86
C GLU A 40 10.47 -14.66 -11.69
N GLY A 41 10.68 -14.22 -10.44
CA GLY A 41 10.99 -12.84 -10.10
C GLY A 41 12.46 -12.46 -10.18
N GLY A 42 13.35 -13.35 -10.66
CA GLY A 42 14.79 -13.07 -10.74
C GLY A 42 15.50 -12.96 -9.38
N GLY A 43 14.94 -13.56 -8.34
CA GLY A 43 15.37 -13.49 -6.95
C GLY A 43 14.82 -12.27 -6.19
N GLU A 44 15.03 -12.22 -4.88
CA GLU A 44 14.58 -11.11 -4.02
C GLU A 44 15.01 -9.73 -4.55
N LYS A 45 16.22 -9.66 -5.13
CA LYS A 45 16.78 -8.43 -5.72
C LYS A 45 16.05 -7.93 -6.96
N ASN A 46 15.21 -8.75 -7.59
CA ASN A 46 14.47 -8.38 -8.80
C ASN A 46 12.96 -8.63 -8.68
N ALA A 47 12.47 -9.13 -7.53
CA ALA A 47 11.07 -9.53 -7.35
C ALA A 47 10.08 -8.36 -7.54
N GLY A 48 9.49 -8.28 -8.73
CA GLY A 48 8.60 -7.20 -9.17
C GLY A 48 9.30 -6.05 -9.90
N ASP A 49 10.59 -6.13 -10.20
CA ASP A 49 11.28 -5.12 -11.02
C ASP A 49 10.61 -5.04 -12.39
N GLY A 50 10.26 -3.83 -12.84
CA GLY A 50 9.52 -3.58 -14.08
C GLY A 50 8.01 -3.51 -13.90
N VAL A 51 7.50 -3.90 -12.73
CA VAL A 51 6.08 -3.79 -12.38
C VAL A 51 5.79 -2.44 -11.74
N VAL A 52 4.69 -1.82 -12.15
CA VAL A 52 4.12 -0.64 -11.47
C VAL A 52 2.79 -1.06 -10.82
N ILE A 53 2.71 -0.86 -9.50
CA ILE A 53 1.49 -1.08 -8.71
C ILE A 53 0.83 0.27 -8.45
N GLY A 54 -0.41 0.42 -8.92
CA GLY A 54 -1.28 1.55 -8.60
C GLY A 54 -2.00 1.31 -7.28
N VAL A 55 -1.96 2.30 -6.38
CA VAL A 55 -2.65 2.24 -5.08
C VAL A 55 -3.61 3.41 -4.95
N ILE A 56 -4.91 3.11 -4.82
CA ILE A 56 -5.96 4.10 -4.53
C ILE A 56 -6.34 3.98 -3.06
N ASP A 57 -5.95 4.96 -2.25
CA ASP A 57 -6.06 4.90 -0.79
C ASP A 57 -5.95 6.30 -0.14
N SER A 58 -5.47 6.41 1.11
CA SER A 58 -5.27 7.65 1.86
C SER A 58 -4.00 8.43 1.53
N GLY A 59 -3.19 7.93 0.60
CA GLY A 59 -1.92 8.53 0.16
C GLY A 59 -0.71 7.66 0.48
N ILE A 60 0.47 8.28 0.54
CA ILE A 60 1.70 7.61 1.00
C ILE A 60 2.58 8.54 1.86
N ASN A 61 3.30 7.97 2.83
CA ASN A 61 4.39 8.66 3.51
C ASN A 61 5.73 8.41 2.79
N PRO A 62 6.25 9.35 1.97
CA PRO A 62 7.43 9.13 1.13
C PRO A 62 8.73 8.96 1.93
N LEU A 63 8.74 9.33 3.21
CA LEU A 63 9.92 9.23 4.08
C LEU A 63 10.04 7.86 4.76
N HIS A 64 9.04 6.98 4.63
CA HIS A 64 9.08 5.68 5.29
C HIS A 64 10.16 4.78 4.64
N PRO A 65 10.97 4.04 5.42
CA PRO A 65 12.06 3.20 4.88
C PRO A 65 11.62 2.18 3.82
N SER A 66 10.37 1.68 3.92
CA SER A 66 9.78 0.80 2.90
C SER A 66 9.66 1.42 1.51
N PHE A 67 9.76 2.75 1.39
CA PHE A 67 9.65 3.47 0.13
C PHE A 67 10.93 4.23 -0.24
N GLY A 68 12.05 3.92 0.43
CA GLY A 68 13.34 4.47 0.08
C GLY A 68 13.71 4.18 -1.37
N SER A 69 14.42 5.13 -1.99
CA SER A 69 14.93 4.98 -3.35
C SER A 69 15.79 3.73 -3.48
N GLN A 70 15.69 3.04 -4.61
CA GLN A 70 16.51 1.90 -4.94
C GLN A 70 17.01 2.03 -6.38
N LEU A 71 18.12 1.36 -6.68
CA LEU A 71 18.56 1.17 -8.07
C LEU A 71 17.64 0.14 -8.72
N PHE A 72 16.98 0.50 -9.80
CA PHE A 72 16.11 -0.40 -10.57
C PHE A 72 16.80 -0.77 -11.88
N THR A 73 16.65 -2.02 -12.32
CA THR A 73 17.25 -2.47 -13.58
C THR A 73 16.28 -2.31 -14.76
N SER A 74 14.99 -2.35 -14.48
CA SER A 74 13.94 -2.24 -15.48
C SER A 74 13.64 -0.81 -15.91
N ASN A 75 13.28 -0.67 -17.19
CA ASN A 75 12.71 0.56 -17.74
C ASN A 75 11.19 0.52 -17.62
N VAL A 76 10.58 1.55 -17.02
CA VAL A 76 9.12 1.75 -16.96
C VAL A 76 8.68 2.93 -17.81
N SER A 77 9.35 3.19 -18.94
CA SER A 77 8.98 4.25 -19.88
C SER A 77 7.56 4.15 -20.43
N HIS A 78 6.96 2.95 -20.37
CA HIS A 78 5.55 2.73 -20.70
C HIS A 78 4.58 3.37 -19.69
N PHE A 79 5.05 3.67 -18.47
CA PHE A 79 4.28 4.35 -17.44
C PHE A 79 4.49 5.86 -17.57
N SER A 80 3.40 6.58 -17.79
CA SER A 80 3.35 8.03 -17.70
C SER A 80 2.59 8.39 -16.42
N GLY A 81 3.07 9.34 -15.64
CA GLY A 81 2.41 9.79 -14.43
C GLY A 81 3.07 11.04 -13.87
N ALA A 82 2.28 11.88 -13.20
CA ALA A 82 2.79 13.10 -12.57
C ALA A 82 3.15 12.85 -11.10
N CYS A 83 4.09 13.66 -10.58
CA CYS A 83 4.36 13.74 -9.15
C CYS A 83 3.89 15.09 -8.62
N MET A 84 2.68 15.14 -8.07
CA MET A 84 2.17 16.33 -7.42
C MET A 84 2.93 16.61 -6.13
N THR A 85 3.23 17.88 -5.89
CA THR A 85 3.82 18.35 -4.63
C THR A 85 2.77 19.03 -3.78
N GLY A 86 3.07 19.21 -2.50
CA GLY A 86 2.21 19.92 -1.57
C GLY A 86 2.71 19.83 -0.14
N PRO A 87 1.90 20.23 0.85
CA PRO A 87 2.27 20.12 2.26
C PRO A 87 2.68 18.68 2.61
N HIS A 88 3.80 18.52 3.31
CA HIS A 88 4.39 17.22 3.69
C HIS A 88 4.75 16.29 2.52
N PHE A 89 4.71 16.79 1.28
CA PHE A 89 5.08 16.06 0.07
C PHE A 89 5.93 16.95 -0.85
N PRO A 90 7.19 17.25 -0.46
CA PRO A 90 8.06 18.16 -1.18
C PRO A 90 8.51 17.59 -2.54
N PRO A 91 9.09 18.44 -3.44
CA PRO A 91 9.79 17.96 -4.63
C PRO A 91 10.83 16.87 -4.26
N GLY A 92 10.89 15.79 -5.04
CA GLY A 92 11.73 14.63 -4.76
C GLY A 92 11.08 13.51 -3.94
N SER A 93 9.83 13.70 -3.48
CA SER A 93 9.05 12.63 -2.83
C SER A 93 8.79 11.43 -3.76
N CYS A 94 8.68 11.66 -5.08
CA CYS A 94 8.83 10.60 -6.06
C CYS A 94 10.34 10.39 -6.31
N ASN A 95 10.84 9.25 -5.83
CA ASN A 95 12.27 8.97 -5.65
C ASN A 95 12.74 7.74 -6.45
N GLY A 96 11.93 7.29 -7.42
CA GLY A 96 12.18 6.09 -8.23
C GLY A 96 11.49 4.84 -7.69
N LYS A 97 11.30 4.72 -6.37
CA LYS A 97 10.42 3.71 -5.76
C LYS A 97 8.96 4.15 -5.87
N ILE A 98 8.68 5.39 -5.46
CA ILE A 98 7.47 6.11 -5.80
C ILE A 98 7.75 6.82 -7.13
N ILE A 99 6.99 6.52 -8.18
CA ILE A 99 7.20 7.11 -9.51
C ILE A 99 6.10 8.08 -9.93
N SER A 100 4.94 8.01 -9.28
CA SER A 100 3.86 8.98 -9.47
C SER A 100 3.06 9.09 -8.18
N ALA A 101 2.56 10.29 -7.93
CA ALA A 101 1.74 10.59 -6.77
C ALA A 101 0.75 11.70 -7.15
N LYS A 102 -0.54 11.39 -7.03
CA LYS A 102 -1.65 12.29 -7.30
C LYS A 102 -2.66 12.24 -6.15
N TYR A 103 -3.43 13.31 -5.98
CA TYR A 103 -4.55 13.33 -5.05
C TYR A 103 -5.80 13.91 -5.71
N PHE A 104 -6.97 13.47 -5.25
CA PHE A 104 -8.29 13.85 -5.73
C PHE A 104 -9.09 14.30 -4.51
N SER A 105 -9.64 15.51 -4.56
CA SER A 105 -10.24 16.15 -3.38
C SER A 105 -11.48 16.97 -3.69
N SER A 106 -12.01 16.89 -4.90
CA SER A 106 -13.16 17.71 -5.31
C SER A 106 -14.41 17.30 -4.51
N GLY A 107 -14.61 16.00 -4.30
CA GLY A 107 -15.71 15.51 -3.46
C GLY A 107 -15.45 15.78 -1.98
N ALA A 108 -14.23 15.53 -1.52
CA ALA A 108 -13.81 15.77 -0.14
C ALA A 108 -14.03 17.23 0.26
N GLN A 109 -13.52 18.20 -0.51
CA GLN A 109 -13.65 19.63 -0.23
C GLN A 109 -15.10 20.14 -0.32
N ALA A 110 -15.98 19.45 -1.04
CA ALA A 110 -17.41 19.76 -1.08
C ALA A 110 -18.18 19.19 0.12
N SER A 111 -17.58 18.30 0.91
CA SER A 111 -18.20 17.70 2.10
C SER A 111 -18.16 18.64 3.31
N ALA A 112 -19.26 18.67 4.07
CA ALA A 112 -19.31 19.38 5.36
C ALA A 112 -18.38 18.79 6.43
N THR A 113 -17.90 17.55 6.23
CA THR A 113 -16.98 16.86 7.16
C THR A 113 -15.51 17.12 6.88
N PHE A 114 -15.19 17.86 5.80
CA PHE A 114 -13.80 18.18 5.46
C PHE A 114 -13.15 19.05 6.53
N ASN A 115 -11.98 18.63 6.98
CA ASN A 115 -11.22 19.32 7.99
C ASN A 115 -9.81 19.63 7.48
N ALA A 116 -9.58 20.87 7.06
CA ALA A 116 -8.30 21.32 6.51
C ALA A 116 -7.09 21.15 7.46
N SER A 117 -7.32 20.94 8.77
CA SER A 117 -6.24 20.68 9.73
C SER A 117 -5.70 19.25 9.66
N VAL A 118 -6.46 18.29 9.14
CA VAL A 118 -6.05 16.86 9.04
C VAL A 118 -6.14 16.33 7.61
N ASP A 119 -7.02 16.90 6.79
CA ASP A 119 -7.24 16.51 5.40
C ASP A 119 -6.25 17.25 4.48
N ILE A 120 -4.99 16.81 4.52
CA ILE A 120 -3.88 17.47 3.82
C ILE A 120 -4.03 17.32 2.31
N LEU A 121 -4.13 18.45 1.60
CA LEU A 121 -4.22 18.55 0.14
C LEU A 121 -2.85 18.34 -0.54
N SER A 122 -2.33 17.12 -0.40
CA SER A 122 -1.17 16.59 -1.09
C SER A 122 -1.29 15.06 -1.14
N PRO A 123 -0.43 14.36 -1.90
CA PRO A 123 -0.39 12.89 -1.86
C PRO A 123 0.06 12.29 -0.52
N TYR A 124 0.44 13.12 0.45
CA TYR A 124 0.87 12.67 1.77
C TYR A 124 -0.25 11.93 2.52
N ASP A 125 0.13 10.84 3.17
CA ASP A 125 -0.75 10.03 4.00
C ASP A 125 -0.77 10.50 5.46
N ALA A 126 -1.90 11.08 5.88
CA ALA A 126 -2.15 11.49 7.26
C ALA A 126 -2.93 10.44 8.08
N ASP A 127 -3.46 9.38 7.46
CA ASP A 127 -4.18 8.30 8.15
C ASP A 127 -3.27 7.10 8.45
N GLY A 128 -2.35 6.79 7.53
CA GLY A 128 -1.40 5.68 7.61
C GLY A 128 -1.87 4.41 6.87
N HIS A 129 -3.16 4.30 6.53
CA HIS A 129 -3.70 3.13 5.85
C HIS A 129 -3.10 2.93 4.45
N GLY A 130 -3.01 3.98 3.64
CA GLY A 130 -2.42 3.92 2.30
C GLY A 130 -0.94 3.54 2.30
N SER A 131 -0.18 4.05 3.28
CA SER A 131 1.22 3.64 3.49
C SER A 131 1.31 2.18 3.92
N HIS A 132 0.44 1.73 4.83
CA HIS A 132 0.40 0.32 5.26
C HIS A 132 0.11 -0.62 4.09
N VAL A 133 -0.94 -0.33 3.30
CA VAL A 133 -1.31 -1.10 2.09
C VAL A 133 -0.18 -1.11 1.07
N SER A 134 0.40 0.06 0.77
CA SER A 134 1.52 0.19 -0.17
C SER A 134 2.74 -0.61 0.29
N SER A 135 3.02 -0.66 1.60
CA SER A 135 4.14 -1.43 2.16
C SER A 135 3.93 -2.93 2.05
N ILE A 136 2.69 -3.42 2.19
CA ILE A 136 2.36 -4.83 2.00
C ILE A 136 2.53 -5.23 0.54
N ALA A 137 2.09 -4.39 -0.39
CA ALA A 137 2.15 -4.68 -1.82
C ALA A 137 3.59 -4.64 -2.35
N ALA A 138 4.29 -3.53 -2.10
CA ALA A 138 5.56 -3.22 -2.72
C ALA A 138 6.53 -2.53 -1.76
N GLY A 139 6.42 -2.72 -0.44
CA GLY A 139 7.46 -2.26 0.48
C GLY A 139 8.81 -2.90 0.14
N ASN A 140 9.88 -2.12 0.23
CA ASN A 140 11.24 -2.64 0.07
C ASN A 140 11.48 -3.86 0.96
N ALA A 141 12.25 -4.82 0.46
CA ALA A 141 12.67 -5.96 1.25
C ALA A 141 13.61 -5.54 2.38
N ASP A 142 13.70 -6.39 3.38
CA ASP A 142 14.71 -6.29 4.42
C ASP A 142 14.60 -4.97 5.23
N VAL A 143 13.38 -4.45 5.43
CA VAL A 143 13.17 -3.20 6.18
C VAL A 143 13.00 -3.50 7.67
N PRO A 144 13.85 -2.99 8.57
CA PRO A 144 13.73 -3.27 10.01
C PRO A 144 12.43 -2.70 10.57
N VAL A 145 11.66 -3.53 11.28
CA VAL A 145 10.45 -3.12 11.98
C VAL A 145 10.77 -2.82 13.42
N ILE A 146 10.79 -1.52 13.76
CA ILE A 146 11.11 -1.03 15.10
C ILE A 146 9.88 -0.34 15.68
N VAL A 147 9.38 -0.85 16.82
CA VAL A 147 8.24 -0.25 17.53
C VAL A 147 8.64 -0.05 18.99
N ASN A 148 8.52 1.18 19.49
CA ASN A 148 8.91 1.57 20.85
C ASN A 148 10.35 1.16 21.22
N GLY A 149 11.27 1.24 20.26
CA GLY A 149 12.68 0.86 20.44
C GLY A 149 12.98 -0.64 20.32
N PHE A 150 11.98 -1.49 20.10
CA PHE A 150 12.17 -2.94 19.96
C PHE A 150 12.11 -3.37 18.49
N CYS A 151 13.04 -4.23 18.08
CA CYS A 151 13.07 -4.83 16.75
C CYS A 151 12.17 -6.07 16.69
N TYR A 152 11.19 -6.08 15.79
CA TYR A 152 10.22 -7.17 15.58
C TYR A 152 10.52 -8.00 14.33
N GLY A 153 11.74 -7.86 13.79
CA GLY A 153 12.19 -8.51 12.57
C GLY A 153 12.27 -7.54 11.40
N ARG A 154 12.24 -8.09 10.18
CA ARG A 154 12.40 -7.35 8.94
C ARG A 154 11.18 -7.58 8.06
N ALA A 155 10.60 -6.51 7.55
CA ALA A 155 9.43 -6.54 6.68
C ALA A 155 9.86 -6.49 5.20
N SER A 156 8.99 -7.03 4.36
CA SER A 156 9.08 -6.92 2.91
C SER A 156 7.67 -6.88 2.34
N GLY A 157 7.48 -6.15 1.24
CA GLY A 157 6.28 -6.27 0.43
C GLY A 157 6.24 -7.59 -0.34
N MET A 158 5.10 -7.90 -0.95
CA MET A 158 4.95 -9.08 -1.82
C MET A 158 5.77 -8.98 -3.10
N ALA A 159 5.97 -7.75 -3.61
CA ALA A 159 6.80 -7.43 -4.76
C ALA A 159 7.79 -6.30 -4.38
N PRO A 160 8.87 -6.61 -3.64
CA PRO A 160 9.73 -5.58 -3.03
C PRO A 160 10.45 -4.67 -4.02
N ARG A 161 10.53 -5.07 -5.28
CA ARG A 161 11.17 -4.33 -6.38
C ARG A 161 10.18 -3.69 -7.34
N ALA A 162 8.88 -3.85 -7.11
CA ALA A 162 7.86 -3.11 -7.85
C ALA A 162 7.90 -1.61 -7.51
N ARG A 163 7.56 -0.78 -8.49
CA ARG A 163 7.41 0.67 -8.32
C ARG A 163 5.96 0.99 -7.97
N ILE A 164 5.76 2.13 -7.31
CA ILE A 164 4.45 2.53 -6.76
C ILE A 164 3.96 3.81 -7.45
N ALA A 165 2.70 3.78 -7.88
CA ALA A 165 1.95 4.95 -8.31
C ALA A 165 0.79 5.18 -7.33
N VAL A 166 0.77 6.35 -6.69
CA VAL A 166 -0.15 6.66 -5.60
C VAL A 166 -1.26 7.58 -6.07
N TYR A 167 -2.51 7.22 -5.75
CA TYR A 167 -3.70 7.99 -6.06
C TYR A 167 -4.51 8.19 -4.77
N LYS A 168 -4.25 9.28 -4.05
CA LYS A 168 -4.98 9.60 -2.83
C LYS A 168 -6.40 10.02 -3.18
N ALA A 169 -7.39 9.29 -2.68
CA ALA A 169 -8.82 9.59 -2.87
C ALA A 169 -9.60 9.58 -1.54
N ILE A 170 -8.95 9.20 -0.44
CA ILE A 170 -9.53 9.15 0.89
C ILE A 170 -8.73 10.06 1.81
N TYR A 171 -9.43 10.80 2.66
CA TYR A 171 -8.88 11.68 3.67
C TYR A 171 -9.29 11.20 5.06
N PRO A 172 -8.56 11.57 6.12
CA PRO A 172 -8.89 11.17 7.48
C PRO A 172 -10.34 11.43 7.89
N SER A 173 -10.91 12.57 7.46
CA SER A 173 -12.27 12.96 7.85
C SER A 173 -13.34 12.61 6.82
N VAL A 174 -12.95 12.23 5.59
CA VAL A 174 -13.89 12.04 4.49
C VAL A 174 -13.31 11.17 3.37
N GLY A 175 -14.15 10.26 2.84
CA GLY A 175 -13.91 9.58 1.58
C GLY A 175 -15.17 9.71 0.73
N THR A 176 -15.01 10.08 -0.54
CA THR A 176 -16.15 10.23 -1.46
C THR A 176 -16.00 9.30 -2.65
N LEU A 177 -17.12 8.78 -3.14
CA LEU A 177 -17.12 7.98 -4.37
C LEU A 177 -16.65 8.81 -5.57
N ALA A 178 -16.91 10.12 -5.59
CA ALA A 178 -16.47 11.00 -6.66
C ALA A 178 -14.93 11.04 -6.77
N ASP A 179 -14.22 11.20 -5.65
CA ASP A 179 -12.76 11.22 -5.66
C ASP A 179 -12.16 9.83 -5.97
N VAL A 180 -12.80 8.75 -5.49
CA VAL A 180 -12.39 7.38 -5.80
C VAL A 180 -12.56 7.07 -7.30
N VAL A 181 -13.69 7.43 -7.90
CA VAL A 181 -13.93 7.25 -9.34
C VAL A 181 -12.95 8.08 -10.15
N ALA A 182 -12.71 9.34 -9.78
CA ALA A 182 -11.70 10.17 -10.45
C ALA A 182 -10.28 9.56 -10.38
N ALA A 183 -9.94 8.92 -9.26
CA ALA A 183 -8.70 8.17 -9.13
C ALA A 183 -8.66 6.94 -10.04
N ILE A 184 -9.73 6.14 -10.08
CA ILE A 184 -9.85 4.96 -10.97
C ILE A 184 -9.70 5.36 -12.43
N ASP A 185 -10.39 6.42 -12.85
CA ASP A 185 -10.31 6.95 -14.21
C ASP A 185 -8.87 7.32 -14.55
N GLN A 186 -8.16 8.02 -13.66
CA GLN A 186 -6.76 8.36 -13.87
C GLN A 186 -5.87 7.12 -13.98
N VAL A 187 -6.09 6.10 -13.15
CA VAL A 187 -5.33 4.85 -13.19
C VAL A 187 -5.48 4.18 -14.55
N SER A 188 -6.67 4.21 -15.16
CA SER A 188 -6.90 3.58 -16.47
C SER A 188 -6.07 4.19 -17.61
N PHE A 189 -5.69 5.46 -17.49
CA PHE A 189 -4.84 6.15 -18.47
C PHE A 189 -3.35 5.89 -18.29
N HIS A 190 -2.94 5.45 -17.10
CA HIS A 190 -1.56 5.09 -16.82
C HIS A 190 -1.45 3.56 -16.96
N SER A 191 -0.51 3.06 -17.75
CA SER A 191 -0.31 1.61 -17.96
C SER A 191 0.19 0.90 -16.69
N VAL A 192 -0.59 0.92 -15.59
CA VAL A 192 -0.33 0.17 -14.37
C VAL A 192 -0.62 -1.31 -14.65
N LEU A 193 0.23 -2.18 -14.11
CA LEU A 193 0.06 -3.61 -14.32
C LEU A 193 -0.93 -4.20 -13.32
N THR A 194 -0.99 -3.64 -12.11
CA THR A 194 -1.84 -4.11 -11.02
C THR A 194 -2.40 -2.92 -10.25
N LEU A 195 -3.71 -2.97 -9.93
CA LEU A 195 -4.42 -1.97 -9.14
C LEU A 195 -4.86 -2.56 -7.80
N ILE A 196 -4.54 -1.86 -6.71
CA ILE A 196 -4.98 -2.19 -5.36
C ILE A 196 -5.90 -1.08 -4.85
N ILE A 197 -7.10 -1.48 -4.43
CA ILE A 197 -8.10 -0.60 -3.83
C ILE A 197 -8.46 -1.18 -2.47
N PHE A 198 -8.11 -0.46 -1.39
CA PHE A 198 -8.63 -0.75 -0.06
C PHE A 198 -9.31 0.50 0.49
N ILE A 199 -10.61 0.39 0.72
CA ILE A 199 -11.41 1.49 1.26
C ILE A 199 -11.73 1.15 2.71
N LYS A 200 -11.14 1.90 3.63
CA LYS A 200 -11.54 1.88 5.05
C LYS A 200 -12.94 2.47 5.15
N GLN A 201 -13.88 1.69 5.70
CA GLN A 201 -15.22 2.21 6.04
C GLN A 201 -15.07 3.23 7.17
N LEU A 202 -15.38 4.50 6.89
CA LEU A 202 -15.50 5.53 7.91
C LEU A 202 -16.77 5.24 8.71
N LYS A 203 -16.61 4.95 10.01
CA LYS A 203 -17.71 4.67 10.93
C LYS A 203 -18.33 5.95 11.47
#